data_AF-A0A1A8G1S8-F1
#
_entry.id   AF-A0A1A8G1S8-F1
#
_cell.length_a   1.000
_cell.length_b   1.000
_cell.length_c   1.000
_cell.angle_alpha   90.00
_cell.angle_beta   90.00
_cell.angle_gamma   90.00
#
_symmetry.space_group_name_H-M   'P 1'
#
loop_
_entity.id
_entity.type
_entity.pdbx_description
1 polymer ?
#
loop_
_entity_poly.entity_id
_entity_poly.type
_entity_poly.pdbx_seq_one_letter_code
_entity_poly.pdbx_strand_id
1 'polypeptide(L)' 'MLNMWKVRELVDKATNVVMNYSEVESKVREATNDDPWGPSGQLMTEIARCTFMYEQFPEVMN' A
#
# COMPACT_ATOMS: atom_id res chain seq x y z
N MET A 1 -16.47 -8.56 19.46
CA MET A 1 -15.00 -8.67 19.62
C MET A 1 -14.36 -7.95 18.45
N LEU A 2 -13.62 -6.86 18.71
CA LEU A 2 -12.81 -6.22 17.68
C LEU A 2 -11.63 -7.14 17.38
N ASN A 3 -11.54 -7.59 16.12
CA ASN A 3 -10.45 -8.44 15.67
C ASN A 3 -9.17 -7.59 15.60
N MET A 4 -8.06 -8.05 16.18
CA MET A 4 -6.79 -7.29 16.24
C MET A 4 -6.31 -6.85 14.85
N TRP A 5 -6.59 -7.68 13.84
CA TRP A 5 -6.35 -7.39 12.42
C TRP A 5 -7.13 -6.18 11.89
N LYS A 6 -8.38 -6.05 12.32
CA LYS A 6 -9.24 -4.94 11.92
C LYS A 6 -8.83 -3.63 12.59
N VAL A 7 -8.25 -3.72 13.79
CA VAL A 7 -7.63 -2.58 14.47
C VAL A 7 -6.36 -2.14 13.75
N ARG A 8 -5.49 -3.07 13.33
CA ARG A 8 -4.31 -2.76 12.51
C ARG A 8 -4.69 -2.09 11.18
N GLU A 9 -5.64 -2.66 10.45
CA GLU A 9 -6.13 -2.08 9.18
C GLU A 9 -6.64 -0.64 9.34
N LEU A 10 -7.34 -0.35 10.45
CA LEU A 10 -7.81 1.00 10.76
C LEU A 10 -6.67 1.97 11.08
N VAL A 11 -5.64 1.52 11.80
CA VAL A 11 -4.46 2.32 12.15
C VAL A 11 -3.63 2.63 10.89
N ASP A 12 -3.48 1.66 9.99
CA ASP A 12 -2.75 1.84 8.73
C ASP A 12 -3.46 2.85 7.82
N LYS A 13 -4.79 2.72 7.69
CA LYS A 13 -5.61 3.72 6.97
C LYS A 13 -5.51 5.12 7.56
N ALA A 14 -5.53 5.24 8.89
CA ALA A 14 -5.38 6.54 9.55
C ALA A 14 -3.98 7.13 9.32
N THR A 15 -2.94 6.30 9.36
CA THR A 15 -1.55 6.73 9.12
C THR A 15 -1.39 7.25 7.69
N ASN A 16 -1.97 6.57 6.70
CA ASN A 16 -1.88 7.02 5.31
C ASN A 16 -2.52 8.40 5.08
N VAL A 17 -3.65 8.67 5.73
CA VAL A 17 -4.32 9.97 5.66
C VAL A 17 -3.51 11.07 6.36
N VAL A 18 -2.92 10.78 7.54
CA VAL A 18 -2.14 11.76 8.29
C VAL A 18 -0.82 12.10 7.60
N MET A 19 -0.20 11.12 6.95
CA MET A 19 1.07 11.29 6.25
C MET A 19 0.90 11.81 4.81
N ASN A 20 -0.35 11.92 4.33
CA ASN A 20 -0.68 12.37 2.99
C ASN A 20 -0.02 11.54 1.87
N TYR A 21 0.06 10.21 2.08
CA TYR A 21 0.58 9.30 1.05
C TYR A 21 -0.37 9.25 -0.14
N SER A 22 0.20 9.17 -1.34
CA SER A 22 -0.58 8.91 -2.53
C SER A 22 -1.20 7.49 -2.49
N GLU A 23 -2.18 7.24 -3.35
CA GLU A 23 -2.74 5.91 -3.50
C GLU A 23 -1.66 4.89 -3.90
N VAL A 24 -0.70 5.32 -4.72
CA VAL A 24 0.40 4.49 -5.22
C VAL A 24 1.40 4.17 -4.12
N GLU A 25 1.82 5.18 -3.34
CA GLU A 25 2.73 5.00 -2.19
C GLU A 25 2.10 4.08 -1.13
N SER A 26 0.79 4.19 -0.91
CA SER A 26 0.05 3.33 0.01
C SER A 26 0.10 1.86 -0.43
N LYS A 27 -0.03 1.57 -1.73
CA LYS A 27 0.06 0.21 -2.28
C LYS A 27 1.45 -0.38 -2.15
N VAL A 28 2.49 0.42 -2.40
CA VAL A 28 3.89 -0.02 -2.21
C VAL A 28 4.16 -0.33 -0.74
N ARG A 29 3.66 0.50 0.19
CA ARG A 29 3.75 0.26 1.63
C ARG A 29 3.03 -1.01 2.07
N GLU A 30 1.84 -1.27 1.52
CA GLU A 30 1.12 -2.52 1.76
C GLU A 30 1.91 -3.72 1.23
N ALA A 31 2.50 -3.60 0.03
CA ALA A 31 3.24 -4.69 -0.59
C ALA A 31 4.58 -5.01 0.09
N THR A 32 5.13 -4.07 0.87
CA THR A 32 6.43 -4.16 1.55
C THR A 32 6.29 -4.16 3.07
N ASN A 33 5.11 -4.53 3.58
CA ASN A 33 4.86 -4.63 5.00
C ASN A 33 5.65 -5.79 5.66
N ASP A 34 5.63 -5.86 7.00
CA ASP A 34 6.36 -6.86 7.78
C ASP A 34 5.68 -8.25 7.81
N ASP A 35 4.68 -8.49 6.96
CA ASP A 35 3.94 -9.75 6.96
C ASP A 35 4.77 -10.89 6.30
N PRO A 36 4.80 -12.10 6.89
CA PRO A 36 5.70 -13.18 6.43
C PRO A 36 5.22 -13.89 5.14
N TRP A 37 4.03 -13.59 4.63
CA TRP A 37 3.42 -14.25 3.47
C TRP A 37 3.57 -13.48 2.15
N GLY A 38 4.14 -12.27 2.18
CA GLY A 38 4.38 -11.44 1.00
C GLY A 38 3.10 -10.85 0.37
N PRO A 39 3.26 -9.99 -0.65
CA PRO A 39 2.14 -9.29 -1.27
C PRO A 39 1.27 -10.21 -2.12
N SER A 40 -0.01 -9.85 -2.26
CA SER A 40 -0.90 -10.55 -3.19
C SER A 40 -0.51 -10.26 -4.65
N GLY A 41 -0.75 -11.24 -5.54
CA GLY A 41 -0.50 -11.05 -6.98
C GLY A 41 -1.37 -9.94 -7.60
N GLN A 42 -2.58 -9.72 -7.07
CA GLN A 42 -3.45 -8.62 -7.50
C GLN A 42 -2.81 -7.26 -7.16
N LEU A 43 -2.34 -7.09 -5.93
CA LEU A 43 -1.66 -5.87 -5.49
C LEU A 43 -0.42 -5.57 -6.36
N MET A 44 0.40 -6.59 -6.61
CA MET A 44 1.58 -6.45 -7.48
C MET A 44 1.22 -6.11 -8.93
N THR A 45 0.08 -6.61 -9.44
CA THR A 45 -0.41 -6.28 -10.78
C THR A 45 -0.82 -4.80 -10.87
N GLU A 46 -1.44 -4.27 -9.83
CA GLU A 46 -1.79 -2.85 -9.76
C GLU A 46 -0.54 -1.97 -9.72
N ILE A 47 0.46 -2.31 -8.90
CA ILE A 47 1.74 -1.61 -8.84
C ILE A 47 2.45 -1.67 -10.20
N ALA A 48 2.48 -2.84 -10.84
CA ALA A 48 3.05 -2.98 -12.17
C ALA A 48 2.36 -2.07 -13.19
N ARG A 49 1.03 -1.90 -13.12
CA ARG A 49 0.31 -0.96 -13.99
C ARG A 49 0.75 0.49 -13.75
N CYS A 50 0.93 0.89 -12.50
CA CYS A 50 1.40 2.23 -12.14
C CYS A 50 2.78 2.54 -12.75
N THR A 51 3.65 1.54 -12.92
CA THR A 51 4.97 1.74 -13.56
C THR A 51 4.92 2.10 -15.04
N PHE A 52 3.79 1.87 -15.73
CA PHE A 52 3.59 2.28 -17.12
C PHE A 52 2.97 3.68 -17.27
N MET A 53 2.63 4.35 -16.16
CA MET A 53 2.05 5.69 -16.18
C MET A 53 3.10 6.71 -15.77
N TYR A 54 3.34 7.72 -16.62
CA TYR A 54 4.40 8.70 -16.41
C TYR A 54 4.22 9.50 -15.10
N GLU A 55 2.97 9.81 -14.77
CA GLU A 55 2.63 10.56 -13.55
C GLU A 55 2.80 9.74 -12.27
N GLN A 56 2.57 8.43 -12.34
CA GLN A 56 2.56 7.54 -11.16
C GLN A 56 3.88 6.82 -10.94
N PHE A 57 4.71 6.68 -11.99
CA PHE A 57 6.00 6.02 -11.89
C PHE A 57 6.90 6.61 -10.79
N PRO A 58 7.03 7.95 -10.64
CA PRO A 58 7.82 8.53 -9.55
C PRO A 58 7.31 8.10 -8.17
N GLU A 59 5.99 7.99 -7.98
CA GLU A 59 5.38 7.61 -6.71
C GLU A 59 5.60 6.13 -6.36
N VAL A 60 5.74 5.25 -7.36
CA VAL A 60 6.11 3.83 -7.14
C VAL A 60 7.55 3.71 -6.62
N MET A 61 8.42 4.63 -7.04
CA MET A 61 9.87 4.56 -6.81
C MET A 61 10.37 5.45 -5.67
N ASN A 62 9.47 6.19 -5.02
CA ASN A 62 9.76 7.12 -3.92
C ASN A 62 9.97 6.35 -2.60
#